data_AF-A0A496L497-F1
#
_entry.id   AF-A0A496L497-F1
#
_cell.length_a   1.000
_cell.length_b   1.000
_cell.length_c   1.000
_cell.angle_alpha   90.00
_cell.angle_beta   90.00
_cell.angle_gamma   90.00
#
_symmetry.space_group_name_H-M   'P 1'
#
loop_
_entity.id
_entity.type
_entity.pdbx_description
1 polymer ?
#
loop_
_entity_poly.entity_id
_entity_poly.type
_entity_poly.pdbx_seq_one_letter_code
_entity_poly.pdbx_strand_id
1 'polypeptide(L)'
;YAAQTLTDTIRIKGVGSDSFINDTLSISAARLPLKSFEKNTSFVIQKDNLKADTITFIHDNTEQLLSLECGVKVIHDIKDIRFTQNRIDSVKIAISRIADNKTANQVKIYFKVE
;
A
#
# COMPACT_ATOMS: atom_id res chain seq x y z
N TYR A 1 12.48 32.92 11.42
CA TYR A 1 11.49 31.83 11.45
C TYR A 1 12.22 30.54 11.12
N ALA A 2 12.37 29.64 12.09
CA ALA A 2 13.04 28.37 11.87
C ALA A 2 12.10 27.43 11.09
N ALA A 3 12.59 26.79 10.04
CA ALA A 3 11.85 25.74 9.35
C ALA A 3 11.72 24.55 10.30
N GLN A 4 10.50 24.28 10.75
CA GLN A 4 10.19 23.06 11.50
C GLN A 4 10.04 21.92 10.49
N THR A 5 11.05 21.06 10.40
CA THR A 5 10.96 19.83 9.62
C THR A 5 9.99 18.90 10.35
N LEU A 6 8.76 18.76 9.84
CA LEU A 6 7.84 17.73 10.31
C LEU A 6 8.39 16.36 9.88
N THR A 7 9.12 15.69 10.77
CA THR A 7 9.54 14.29 10.63
C THR A 7 8.36 13.39 10.96
N ASP A 8 7.30 13.46 10.16
CA ASP A 8 6.21 12.50 10.26
C ASP A 8 6.77 11.11 9.97
N THR A 9 6.42 10.16 10.82
CA THR A 9 6.79 8.75 10.69
C THR A 9 5.56 7.95 10.30
N ILE A 10 5.72 7.01 9.36
CA ILE A 10 4.62 6.12 8.98
C ILE A 10 5.02 4.69 9.29
N ARG A 11 4.16 4.00 10.06
CA ARG A 11 4.24 2.57 10.34
C ARG A 11 3.23 1.82 9.48
N ILE A 12 3.65 0.73 8.87
CA ILE A 12 2.80 -0.10 8.01
C ILE A 12 2.96 -1.57 8.37
N LYS A 13 1.85 -2.25 8.63
CA LYS A 13 1.78 -3.68 8.93
C LYS A 13 0.77 -4.38 8.03
N GLY A 14 1.10 -5.58 7.53
CA GLY A 14 0.14 -6.43 6.82
C GLY A 14 -0.86 -7.09 7.79
N VAL A 15 -2.14 -7.10 7.44
CA VAL A 15 -3.15 -7.85 8.20
C VAL A 15 -3.00 -9.34 7.91
N GLY A 16 -2.89 -10.16 8.94
CA GLY A 16 -2.60 -11.59 8.81
C GLY A 16 -1.14 -11.89 8.44
N SER A 17 -0.23 -10.93 8.60
CA SER A 17 1.21 -11.12 8.54
C SER A 17 1.84 -10.63 9.85
N ASP A 18 2.80 -11.39 10.37
CA ASP A 18 3.47 -11.05 11.63
C ASP A 18 4.60 -10.03 11.46
N SER A 19 4.95 -9.68 10.21
CA SER A 19 6.04 -8.74 9.90
C SER A 19 5.56 -7.33 9.62
N PHE A 20 6.29 -6.34 10.14
CA PHE A 20 6.17 -4.95 9.71
C PHE A 20 6.75 -4.78 8.30
N ILE A 21 6.03 -4.07 7.44
CA ILE A 21 6.50 -3.74 6.09
C ILE A 21 7.34 -2.46 6.15
N ASN A 22 7.02 -1.57 7.09
CA ASN A 22 7.87 -0.45 7.45
C ASN A 22 7.63 -0.09 8.92
N ASP A 23 8.72 0.13 9.67
CA ASP A 23 8.67 0.30 11.12
C ASP A 23 8.88 1.75 11.58
N THR A 24 9.50 2.63 10.78
CA THR A 24 9.58 4.10 11.01
C THR A 24 10.57 4.75 10.04
N LEU A 25 10.08 5.33 8.94
CA LEU A 25 10.86 6.24 8.11
C LEU A 25 9.97 7.42 7.69
N SER A 26 10.58 8.58 7.42
CA SER A 26 9.91 9.67 6.69
C SER A 26 9.73 9.24 5.23
N ILE A 27 8.59 8.63 4.94
CA ILE A 27 8.34 7.94 3.68
C ILE A 27 7.41 8.78 2.81
N SER A 28 7.89 9.16 1.63
CA SER A 28 7.01 9.66 0.56
C SER A 28 6.40 8.53 -0.28
N ALA A 29 6.96 7.31 -0.25
CA ALA A 29 6.46 6.14 -0.98
C ALA A 29 6.86 4.80 -0.33
N ALA A 30 5.91 3.86 -0.22
CA ALA A 30 6.14 2.49 0.27
C ALA A 30 5.76 1.45 -0.79
N ARG A 31 6.48 0.32 -0.83
CA ARG A 31 6.11 -0.84 -1.65
C ARG A 31 5.35 -1.84 -0.79
N LEU A 32 4.06 -2.02 -1.10
CA LEU A 32 3.17 -2.92 -0.37
C LEU A 32 2.89 -4.16 -1.22
N PRO A 33 3.30 -5.36 -0.81
CA PRO A 33 3.07 -6.58 -1.59
C PRO A 33 1.60 -7.01 -1.51
N LEU A 34 0.93 -7.13 -2.65
CA LEU A 34 -0.41 -7.70 -2.73
C LEU A 34 -0.34 -9.23 -2.69
N LYS A 35 -1.32 -9.85 -2.05
CA LYS A 35 -1.40 -11.31 -1.95
C LYS A 35 -1.73 -11.92 -3.31
N SER A 36 -0.96 -12.91 -3.74
CA SER A 36 -1.12 -13.52 -5.06
C SER A 36 -2.30 -14.50 -5.18
N PHE A 37 -2.75 -15.07 -4.06
CA PHE A 37 -3.78 -16.13 -4.04
C PHE A 37 -5.10 -15.69 -3.38
N GLU A 38 -5.15 -14.47 -2.84
CA GLU A 38 -6.35 -13.89 -2.25
C GLU A 38 -6.82 -12.70 -3.07
N LYS A 39 -8.12 -12.40 -3.03
CA LYS A 39 -8.70 -11.23 -3.71
C LYS A 39 -8.59 -9.93 -2.92
N ASN A 40 -8.20 -10.03 -1.65
CA ASN A 40 -8.12 -8.91 -0.74
C ASN A 40 -6.76 -8.89 -0.05
N THR A 41 -6.13 -7.73 -0.02
CA THR A 41 -4.94 -7.49 0.78
C THR A 41 -5.17 -6.28 1.67
N SER A 42 -4.99 -6.45 2.99
CA SER A 42 -5.20 -5.36 3.94
C SER A 42 -3.92 -4.99 4.68
N PHE A 43 -3.76 -3.71 4.94
CA PHE A 43 -2.67 -3.15 5.73
C PHE A 43 -3.21 -2.20 6.80
N VAL A 44 -2.58 -2.20 7.96
CA VAL A 44 -2.75 -1.18 8.99
C VAL A 44 -1.67 -0.13 8.78
N ILE A 45 -2.09 1.13 8.64
CA ILE A 45 -1.23 2.29 8.45
C ILE A 45 -1.42 3.22 9.64
N GLN A 46 -0.32 3.60 10.28
CA GLN A 46 -0.33 4.55 11.39
C GLN A 46 0.66 5.67 11.10
N LYS A 47 0.16 6.91 11.09
CA LYS A 47 0.99 8.11 11.08
C LYS A 47 1.33 8.47 12.52
N ASP A 48 2.62 8.55 12.83
CA ASP A 48 3.17 8.83 14.15
C ASP A 48 2.55 7.92 15.23
N ASN A 49 2.04 8.52 16.30
CA ASN A 49 1.29 7.84 17.35
C ASN A 49 -0.22 8.15 17.27
N LEU A 50 -0.70 8.63 16.11
CA LEU A 50 -2.12 8.89 15.90
C LEU A 50 -2.91 7.58 15.73
N LYS A 51 -4.24 7.68 15.71
CA LYS A 51 -5.11 6.53 15.48
C LYS A 51 -4.83 5.90 14.12
N ALA A 52 -4.60 4.60 14.10
CA ALA A 52 -4.32 3.87 12.87
C ALA A 52 -5.56 3.72 11.97
N ASP A 53 -5.31 3.55 10.68
CA ASP A 53 -6.31 3.18 9.69
C ASP A 53 -5.99 1.81 9.08
N THR A 54 -7.03 1.10 8.67
CA THR A 54 -6.89 -0.09 7.85
C THR A 54 -7.28 0.26 6.42
N ILE A 55 -6.40 -0.06 5.46
CA ILE A 55 -6.67 0.00 4.03
C ILE A 55 -6.76 -1.42 3.49
N THR A 56 -7.75 -1.69 2.64
CA THR A 56 -7.98 -2.98 2.00
C THR A 56 -8.05 -2.79 0.49
N PHE A 57 -7.10 -3.38 -0.21
CA PHE A 57 -7.06 -3.47 -1.65
C PHE A 57 -7.87 -4.67 -2.10
N ILE A 58 -8.85 -4.44 -2.97
CA ILE A 58 -9.63 -5.48 -3.64
C ILE A 58 -9.07 -5.62 -5.05
N HIS A 59 -8.61 -6.81 -5.41
CA HIS A 59 -7.93 -7.05 -6.67
C HIS A 59 -8.24 -8.44 -7.24
N ASP A 60 -8.19 -8.54 -8.56
CA ASP A 60 -8.09 -9.83 -9.25
C ASP A 60 -6.63 -10.11 -9.60
N ASN A 61 -6.27 -11.39 -9.63
CA ASN A 61 -4.91 -11.86 -9.86
C ASN A 61 -4.90 -12.71 -11.13
N THR A 62 -4.05 -12.37 -12.09
CA THR A 62 -3.86 -13.15 -13.32
C THR A 62 -2.43 -13.65 -13.38
N GLU A 63 -2.26 -14.95 -13.51
CA GLU A 63 -0.95 -15.55 -13.79
C GLU A 63 -0.59 -15.35 -15.27
N GLN A 64 0.62 -14.90 -15.51
CA GLN A 64 1.19 -14.79 -16.84
C GLN A 64 2.52 -15.54 -16.88
N LEU A 65 2.60 -16.56 -17.73
CA LEU A 65 3.86 -17.24 -18.01
C LEU A 65 4.82 -16.26 -18.70
N LEU A 66 6.02 -16.11 -18.15
CA LEU A 66 7.08 -15.30 -18.74
C LEU A 66 7.88 -16.13 -19.74
N SER A 67 8.36 -17.27 -19.28
CA SER A 67 9.07 -18.29 -20.06
C SER A 67 9.12 -19.58 -19.24
N LEU A 68 9.54 -20.69 -19.86
CA LEU A 68 9.70 -21.97 -19.14
C LEU A 68 10.76 -21.88 -18.03
N GLU A 69 11.81 -21.09 -18.25
CA GLU A 69 12.91 -20.90 -17.29
C GLU A 69 12.57 -19.91 -16.16
N CYS A 70 11.78 -18.86 -16.43
CA CYS A 70 11.43 -17.84 -15.44
C CYS A 70 10.10 -18.09 -14.74
N GLY A 71 9.32 -19.06 -15.21
CA GLY A 71 8.02 -19.41 -14.64
C GLY A 71 6.95 -18.34 -14.86
N VAL A 72 6.04 -18.22 -13.89
CA VAL A 72 4.89 -17.32 -13.93
C VAL A 72 5.11 -16.08 -13.07
N LYS A 73 4.56 -14.95 -13.52
CA LYS A 73 4.33 -13.80 -12.66
C LYS A 73 2.84 -13.59 -12.42
N VAL A 74 2.51 -12.94 -11.31
CA VAL A 74 1.15 -12.51 -11.02
C VAL A 74 0.99 -11.04 -11.36
N ILE A 75 -0.02 -10.73 -12.15
CA ILE A 75 -0.48 -9.37 -12.41
C ILE A 75 -1.69 -9.10 -11.52
N HIS A 76 -1.65 -7.99 -10.80
CA HIS A 76 -2.77 -7.56 -9.95
C HIS A 76 -3.56 -6.47 -10.65
N ASP A 77 -4.87 -6.63 -10.76
CA ASP A 77 -5.79 -5.60 -11.22
C ASP A 77 -6.63 -5.10 -10.04
N ILE A 78 -6.27 -3.92 -9.50
CA ILE A 78 -6.99 -3.27 -8.41
C ILE A 78 -8.37 -2.86 -8.92
N LYS A 79 -9.42 -3.39 -8.28
CA LYS A 79 -10.82 -3.08 -8.58
C LYS A 79 -11.37 -1.98 -7.70
N ASP A 80 -11.00 -2.01 -6.42
CA ASP A 80 -11.49 -1.07 -5.43
C ASP A 80 -10.50 -0.99 -4.26
N ILE A 81 -10.57 0.10 -3.49
CA ILE A 81 -9.82 0.28 -2.26
C ILE A 81 -10.78 0.81 -1.19
N ARG A 82 -10.89 0.06 -0.10
CA ARG A 82 -11.68 0.44 1.08
C ARG A 82 -10.76 0.83 2.22
N PHE A 83 -11.15 1.81 3.01
CA PHE A 83 -10.34 2.25 4.15
C PHE A 83 -11.21 2.80 5.27
N THR A 84 -10.70 2.70 6.51
CA THR A 84 -11.23 3.47 7.63
C THR A 84 -10.80 4.93 7.49
N GLN A 85 -11.62 5.87 7.98
CA GLN A 85 -11.38 7.31 7.82
C GLN A 85 -10.98 7.98 9.13
N ASN A 86 -10.15 7.32 9.96
CA ASN A 86 -9.67 7.93 11.20
C ASN A 86 -8.73 9.11 10.87
N ARG A 87 -7.69 8.86 10.07
CA ARG A 87 -6.68 9.82 9.62
C ARG A 87 -6.51 9.87 8.11
N ILE A 88 -6.84 8.80 7.39
CA ILE A 88 -6.93 8.83 5.92
C ILE A 88 -8.12 9.69 5.52
N ASP A 89 -7.87 10.65 4.63
CA ASP A 89 -8.86 11.50 3.99
C ASP A 89 -9.39 10.85 2.72
N SER A 90 -8.48 10.51 1.81
CA SER A 90 -8.82 9.97 0.50
C SER A 90 -7.72 9.07 -0.07
N VAL A 91 -8.12 8.20 -1.00
CA VAL A 91 -7.20 7.30 -1.71
C VAL A 91 -7.48 7.42 -3.21
N LYS A 92 -6.42 7.57 -4.00
CA LYS A 92 -6.50 7.65 -5.47
C LYS A 92 -5.74 6.52 -6.12
N ILE A 93 -6.41 5.78 -6.99
CA ILE A 93 -5.78 4.80 -7.88
C ILE A 93 -5.34 5.55 -9.14
N ALA A 94 -4.03 5.65 -9.35
CA ALA A 94 -3.45 6.25 -10.56
C ALA A 94 -3.24 5.18 -11.66
N ILE A 95 -2.84 3.97 -11.27
CA ILE A 95 -2.63 2.84 -12.18
C ILE A 95 -3.22 1.60 -11.49
N SER A 96 -4.31 1.06 -12.03
CA SER A 96 -5.00 -0.10 -11.43
C SER A 96 -4.34 -1.43 -11.77
N ARG A 97 -3.68 -1.54 -12.93
CA ARG A 97 -3.00 -2.76 -13.38
C ARG A 97 -1.53 -2.75 -12.97
N ILE A 98 -1.15 -3.65 -12.07
CA ILE A 98 0.19 -3.78 -11.51
C ILE A 98 0.86 -5.03 -12.09
N ALA A 99 1.68 -4.84 -13.13
CA ALA A 99 2.33 -5.94 -13.85
C ALA A 99 3.79 -6.21 -13.43
N ASP A 100 4.37 -5.29 -12.64
CA ASP A 100 5.73 -5.31 -12.12
C ASP A 100 5.89 -4.39 -10.90
N ASN A 101 7.03 -4.48 -10.24
CA ASN A 101 7.42 -3.67 -9.08
C ASN A 101 8.30 -2.45 -9.42
N LYS A 102 8.49 -2.16 -10.71
CA LYS A 102 9.35 -1.07 -11.22
C LYS A 102 8.57 0.24 -11.35
N THR A 103 7.29 0.13 -11.66
CA THR A 103 6.38 1.28 -11.67
C THR A 103 6.15 1.77 -10.23
N ALA A 104 6.10 3.09 -10.03
CA ALA A 104 5.84 3.72 -8.73
C ALA A 104 4.57 4.59 -8.79
N ASN A 105 4.05 4.96 -7.63
CA ASN A 105 2.90 5.88 -7.47
C ASN A 105 1.57 5.36 -8.07
N GLN A 106 1.37 4.05 -8.11
CA GLN A 106 0.13 3.44 -8.60
C GLN A 106 -1.07 3.77 -7.73
N VAL A 107 -0.84 3.97 -6.42
CA VAL A 107 -1.85 4.40 -5.46
C VAL A 107 -1.28 5.53 -4.61
N LYS A 108 -2.09 6.57 -4.40
CA LYS A 108 -1.77 7.72 -3.54
C LYS A 108 -2.76 7.75 -2.38
N ILE A 109 -2.24 7.86 -1.16
CA ILE A 109 -3.03 7.94 0.07
C ILE A 109 -2.81 9.34 0.65
N TYR A 110 -3.91 10.04 0.93
CA TYR A 110 -3.91 11.38 1.49
C TYR A 110 -4.40 11.32 2.93
N PHE A 111 -3.68 11.98 3.83
CA PHE A 111 -4.06 12.11 5.23
C PHE A 111 -4.72 13.45 5.48
N LYS A 112 -5.64 13.49 6.46
CA LYS A 112 -6.26 14.71 6.95
C LYS A 112 -5.20 15.66 7.52
N VAL A 113 -5.29 16.94 7.16
CA VAL A 113 -4.49 18.01 7.75
C VAL A 113 -4.92 18.18 9.22
N GLU A 114 -3.95 18.34 10.12
CA GLU A 114 -4.19 18.66 11.53
C GLU A 114 -4.45 20.15 11.74
#